data_AF-A0A8D9DIZ9-F1
#
_entry.id   AF-A0A8D9DIZ9-F1
#
_cell.length_a   1.000
_cell.length_b   1.000
_cell.length_c   1.000
_cell.angle_alpha   90.00
_cell.angle_beta   90.00
_cell.angle_gamma   90.00
#
_symmetry.space_group_name_H-M   'P 1'
#
loop_
_entity.id
_entity.type
_entity.pdbx_description
1 polymer ?
#
loop_
_entity_poly.entity_id
_entity_poly.type
_entity_poly.pdbx_seq_one_letter_code
_entity_poly.pdbx_strand_id
1 'polypeptide(L)'
;MYSTMNAKEIRTIIGIIGNVLSVFISLSHMPKFIQICKKKSVDEDFQQHRHVVTVMKCSLWVLYGLPLVQKDSILVTTSNGVGLVIEAIYLAVFLFYCDKDLQLERQTEVDDEQFRCMYLPFWFSFTNFINAGIWIAYSVIYKIDVYVLVVNVVGALACAIRLIILCCSAVRCLLLSKRVVPCSSVPVV
;
A
#
# COMPACT_ATOMS: atom_id res chain seq x y z
N MET A 1 21.56 36.43 -3.49
CA MET A 1 22.40 35.27 -3.84
C MET A 1 21.52 34.04 -3.68
N TYR A 2 20.92 33.55 -4.78
CA TYR A 2 20.15 32.30 -4.73
C TYR A 2 21.14 31.14 -4.80
N SER A 3 21.32 30.41 -3.70
CA SER A 3 22.03 29.13 -3.73
C SER A 3 21.20 28.18 -4.57
N THR A 4 21.66 27.86 -5.78
CA THR A 4 20.99 26.86 -6.62
C THR A 4 21.07 25.50 -5.92
N MET A 5 19.93 24.87 -5.70
CA MET A 5 19.87 23.57 -5.04
C MET A 5 20.63 22.52 -5.87
N ASN A 6 21.52 21.78 -5.21
CA ASN A 6 22.27 20.70 -5.83
C ASN A 6 21.38 19.44 -6.00
N ALA A 7 21.65 18.62 -7.02
CA ALA A 7 20.90 17.39 -7.29
C ALA A 7 20.82 16.44 -6.08
N LYS A 8 21.87 16.40 -5.24
CA LYS A 8 21.87 15.62 -3.98
C LYS A 8 20.85 16.13 -2.97
N GLU A 9 20.69 17.44 -2.86
CA GLU A 9 19.72 18.08 -1.96
C GLU A 9 18.30 17.82 -2.45
N ILE A 10 18.06 17.96 -3.77
CA ILE A 10 16.78 17.65 -4.41
C ILE A 10 16.38 16.20 -4.15
N ARG A 11 17.30 15.24 -4.36
CA ARG A 11 17.06 13.82 -4.07
C ARG A 11 16.68 13.59 -2.62
N THR A 12 17.35 14.25 -1.68
CA THR A 12 17.10 14.12 -0.25
C THR A 12 15.70 14.63 0.10
N ILE A 13 15.31 15.79 -0.41
CA ILE A 13 13.98 16.37 -0.19
C ILE A 13 12.88 15.45 -0.73
N ILE A 14 13.04 14.95 -1.96
CA ILE A 14 12.09 14.00 -2.56
C ILE A 14 11.99 12.72 -1.71
N GLY A 15 13.12 12.19 -1.24
CA GLY A 15 13.12 11.02 -0.37
C GLY A 15 12.44 11.27 0.97
N ILE A 16 12.55 12.47 1.56
CA ILE A 16 11.83 12.85 2.78
C ILE A 16 10.32 12.90 2.51
N ILE A 17 9.89 13.53 1.42
CA ILE A 17 8.48 13.59 1.01
C ILE A 17 7.94 12.16 0.82
N GLY A 18 8.69 11.30 0.14
CA GLY A 18 8.33 9.90 -0.08
C GLY A 18 8.23 9.10 1.22
N ASN A 19 9.12 9.34 2.18
CA ASN A 19 9.05 8.74 3.52
C ASN A 19 7.77 9.13 4.25
N VAL A 20 7.48 10.42 4.33
CA VAL A 20 6.28 10.93 5.00
C VAL A 20 5.02 10.32 4.39
N LEU A 21 4.91 10.31 3.06
CA LEU A 21 3.77 9.69 2.37
C LEU A 21 3.69 8.18 2.64
N SER A 22 4.82 7.47 2.61
CA SER A 22 4.89 6.03 2.87
C SER A 22 4.42 5.67 4.29
N VAL A 23 4.77 6.50 5.29
CA VAL A 23 4.30 6.33 6.67
C VAL A 23 2.78 6.49 6.75
N PHE A 24 2.20 7.52 6.12
CA PHE A 24 0.74 7.69 6.09
C PHE A 24 0.02 6.52 5.42
N ILE A 25 0.56 5.99 4.31
CA ILE A 25 0.01 4.81 3.65
C ILE A 25 0.10 3.59 4.58
N SER A 26 1.23 3.40 5.29
CA SER A 26 1.42 2.29 6.23
C SER A 26 0.43 2.37 7.41
N LEU A 27 0.12 3.58 7.88
CA LEU A 27 -0.84 3.81 8.95
C LEU A 27 -2.31 3.67 8.51
N SER A 28 -2.59 3.56 7.21
CA SER A 28 -3.98 3.43 6.71
C SER A 28 -4.70 2.18 7.24
N HIS A 29 -3.95 1.17 7.68
CA HIS A 29 -4.47 -0.06 8.26
C HIS A 29 -4.81 0.05 9.77
N MET A 30 -4.40 1.14 10.44
CA MET A 30 -4.57 1.33 11.88
C MET A 30 -6.03 1.29 12.37
N PRO A 31 -7.03 1.86 11.65
CA PRO A 31 -8.40 1.84 12.13
C PRO A 31 -8.96 0.42 12.36
N LYS A 32 -8.61 -0.53 11.49
CA LYS A 32 -9.01 -1.94 11.64
C LYS A 32 -8.39 -2.58 12.87
N PHE A 33 -7.11 -2.28 13.12
CA PHE A 33 -6.41 -2.79 14.29
C PHE A 33 -7.02 -2.27 15.61
N ILE A 34 -7.36 -0.98 15.66
CA ILE A 34 -8.04 -0.39 16.83
C ILE A 34 -9.37 -1.12 17.09
N GLN A 35 -10.09 -1.54 16.05
CA GLN A 35 -11.32 -2.31 16.20
C GLN A 35 -11.05 -3.71 16.79
N ILE A 36 -10.03 -4.42 16.33
CA ILE A 36 -9.63 -5.73 16.89
C ILE A 36 -9.31 -5.59 18.39
N CYS A 37 -8.51 -4.60 18.77
CA CYS A 37 -8.16 -4.34 20.17
C CYS A 37 -9.39 -4.02 21.03
N LYS A 38 -10.40 -3.33 20.47
CA LYS A 38 -11.66 -3.03 21.17
C LYS A 38 -12.56 -4.25 21.30
N LYS A 39 -12.68 -5.06 20.24
CA LYS A 39 -13.51 -6.27 20.20
C LYS A 39 -12.89 -7.45 20.96
N LYS A 40 -11.57 -7.42 21.17
CA LYS A 40 -10.77 -8.53 21.74
C LYS A 40 -10.93 -9.85 20.99
N SER A 41 -11.31 -9.77 19.72
CA SER A 41 -11.40 -10.88 18.80
C SER A 41 -10.92 -10.41 17.44
N VAL A 42 -10.32 -11.34 16.70
CA VAL A 42 -9.92 -11.10 15.32
C VAL A 42 -11.17 -11.22 14.45
N ASP A 43 -11.50 -10.17 13.70
CA ASP A 43 -12.60 -10.23 12.71
C ASP A 43 -12.32 -11.35 11.70
N GLU A 44 -13.36 -12.05 11.24
CA GLU A 44 -13.22 -13.21 10.35
C GLU A 44 -12.46 -12.89 9.05
N ASP A 45 -12.48 -11.63 8.61
CA ASP A 45 -11.80 -11.14 7.41
C ASP A 45 -10.29 -10.87 7.58
N PHE A 46 -9.71 -11.13 8.77
CA PHE A 46 -8.28 -10.86 9.00
C PHE A 46 -7.39 -11.89 8.30
N GLN A 47 -6.57 -11.41 7.37
CA GLN A 47 -5.69 -12.23 6.54
C GLN A 47 -4.24 -12.17 7.04
N GLN A 48 -3.81 -13.16 7.83
CA GLN A 48 -2.47 -13.20 8.46
C GLN A 48 -1.30 -13.23 7.46
N HIS A 49 -1.44 -14.00 6.39
CA HIS A 49 -0.38 -14.22 5.40
C HIS A 49 0.08 -12.90 4.76
N ARG A 50 -0.84 -11.92 4.62
CA ARG A 50 -0.56 -10.59 4.09
C ARG A 50 0.44 -9.82 4.95
N HIS A 51 0.27 -9.89 6.27
CA HIS A 51 1.14 -9.22 7.22
C HIS A 51 2.54 -9.87 7.25
N VAL A 52 2.61 -11.21 7.20
CA VAL A 52 3.88 -11.96 7.12
C VAL A 52 4.67 -11.61 5.86
N VAL A 53 4.03 -11.62 4.69
CA VAL A 53 4.68 -11.23 3.42
C VAL A 53 5.18 -9.79 3.46
N THR A 54 4.42 -8.89 4.09
CA THR A 54 4.81 -7.48 4.21
C THR A 54 6.01 -7.31 5.15
N VAL A 55 6.06 -8.05 6.26
CA VAL A 55 7.24 -8.09 7.16
C VAL A 55 8.48 -8.57 6.40
N MET A 56 8.37 -9.64 5.62
CA MET A 56 9.49 -10.15 4.81
C MET A 56 9.96 -9.09 3.79
N LYS A 57 9.02 -8.49 3.05
CA LYS A 57 9.31 -7.43 2.09
C LYS A 57 10.00 -6.23 2.74
N CYS A 58 9.49 -5.74 3.87
CA CYS A 58 10.07 -4.60 4.57
C CYS A 58 11.45 -4.93 5.13
N SER A 59 11.65 -6.14 5.65
CA SER A 59 12.96 -6.61 6.13
C SER A 59 14.00 -6.59 5.01
N LEU A 60 13.66 -7.09 3.82
CA LEU A 60 14.55 -7.07 2.65
C LEU A 60 14.94 -5.65 2.24
N TRP A 61 13.99 -4.71 2.23
CA TRP A 61 14.28 -3.30 1.92
C TRP A 61 15.10 -2.59 2.99
N VAL A 62 14.88 -2.92 4.26
CA VAL A 62 15.70 -2.43 5.37
C VAL A 62 17.14 -2.88 5.16
N LEU A 63 17.36 -4.19 4.94
CA LEU A 63 18.68 -4.77 4.69
C LEU A 63 19.36 -4.16 3.47
N TYR A 64 18.62 -3.97 2.37
CA TYR A 64 19.12 -3.35 1.15
C TYR A 64 19.64 -1.92 1.37
N GLY A 65 18.87 -1.07 2.05
CA GLY A 65 19.24 0.34 2.21
C GLY A 65 20.24 0.62 3.34
N LEU A 66 20.68 -0.41 4.10
CA LEU A 66 21.71 -0.24 5.12
C LEU A 66 22.99 0.29 4.47
N PRO A 67 23.75 1.19 5.14
CA PRO A 67 24.97 1.77 4.56
C PRO A 67 26.05 0.73 4.21
N LEU A 68 25.97 -0.46 4.81
CA LEU A 68 26.83 -1.60 4.51
C LEU A 68 26.59 -2.18 3.11
N VAL A 69 25.34 -2.15 2.62
CA VAL A 69 24.95 -2.66 1.30
C VAL A 69 24.86 -1.51 0.30
N GLN A 70 24.15 -0.42 0.65
CA GLN A 70 23.91 0.72 -0.23
C GLN A 70 24.02 2.06 0.54
N LYS A 71 25.16 2.74 0.38
CA LYS A 71 25.52 3.97 1.13
C LYS A 71 24.59 5.16 0.91
N ASP A 72 23.89 5.22 -0.23
CA ASP A 72 23.11 6.39 -0.64
C ASP A 72 21.59 6.16 -0.60
N SER A 73 21.11 5.06 -0.01
CA SER A 73 19.68 4.67 -0.01
C SER A 73 19.10 4.53 1.40
N ILE A 74 19.67 5.22 2.39
CA ILE A 74 19.23 5.17 3.81
C ILE A 74 17.76 5.58 4.00
N LEU A 75 17.25 6.49 3.15
CA LEU A 75 15.85 6.92 3.16
C LEU A 75 14.88 5.76 2.81
N VAL A 76 15.34 4.76 2.06
CA VAL A 76 14.56 3.55 1.79
C VAL A 76 14.48 2.68 3.04
N THR A 77 15.59 2.56 3.79
CA THR A 77 15.63 1.83 5.06
C THR A 77 14.74 2.45 6.12
N THR A 78 14.75 3.77 6.28
CA THR A 78 13.91 4.43 7.29
C THR A 78 12.42 4.20 7.03
N SER A 79 11.99 4.33 5.77
CA SER A 79 10.60 4.11 5.37
C SER A 79 10.14 2.68 5.64
N ASN A 80 10.91 1.69 5.14
CA ASN A 80 10.56 0.29 5.31
C ASN A 80 10.75 -0.20 6.74
N GLY A 81 11.64 0.42 7.53
CA GLY A 81 11.82 0.15 8.95
C GLY A 81 10.60 0.54 9.79
N VAL A 82 10.00 1.70 9.52
CA VAL A 82 8.73 2.09 10.15
C VAL A 82 7.62 1.10 9.79
N GLY A 83 7.51 0.75 8.50
CA GLY A 83 6.56 -0.27 8.04
C GLY A 83 6.78 -1.61 8.74
N LEU A 84 8.02 -2.04 8.89
CA LEU A 84 8.38 -3.28 9.59
C LEU A 84 7.90 -3.28 11.04
N VAL A 85 8.12 -2.18 11.77
CA VAL A 85 7.67 -2.05 13.17
C VAL A 85 6.14 -2.11 13.26
N ILE A 86 5.44 -1.39 12.38
CA ILE A 86 3.97 -1.39 12.32
C ILE A 86 3.44 -2.81 12.07
N GLU A 87 3.97 -3.49 11.06
CA GLU A 87 3.53 -4.84 10.70
C GLU A 87 3.88 -5.89 11.77
N ALA A 88 5.01 -5.73 12.45
CA ALA A 88 5.36 -6.57 13.60
C ALA A 88 4.37 -6.40 14.77
N ILE A 89 3.92 -5.17 15.04
CA ILE A 89 2.88 -4.90 16.04
C ILE A 89 1.56 -5.58 15.64
N TYR A 90 1.20 -5.52 14.36
CA TYR A 90 -0.01 -6.19 13.85
C TYR A 90 0.05 -7.70 14.02
N LEU A 91 1.16 -8.34 13.66
CA LEU A 91 1.35 -9.77 13.89
C LEU A 91 1.32 -10.13 15.37
N ALA A 92 1.96 -9.33 16.24
CA ALA A 92 1.98 -9.60 17.67
C ALA A 92 0.56 -9.61 18.29
N VAL A 93 -0.27 -8.63 17.94
CA VAL A 93 -1.66 -8.57 18.41
C VAL A 93 -2.50 -9.69 17.81
N PHE A 94 -2.30 -10.00 16.55
CA PHE A 94 -2.97 -11.14 15.92
C PHE A 94 -2.66 -12.44 16.67
N LEU A 95 -1.39 -12.74 16.95
CA LEU A 95 -0.98 -13.93 17.69
C LEU A 95 -1.57 -13.97 19.11
N PHE A 96 -1.89 -12.82 19.70
CA PHE A 96 -2.50 -12.72 21.03
C PHE A 96 -4.02 -12.99 21.03
N TYR A 97 -4.74 -12.56 19.99
CA TYR A 97 -6.21 -12.65 19.92
C TYR A 97 -6.73 -13.77 18.99
N CYS A 98 -5.84 -14.53 18.35
CA CYS A 98 -6.17 -15.57 17.38
C CYS A 98 -6.52 -16.92 18.03
N ASP A 99 -7.60 -17.55 17.55
CA ASP A 99 -7.92 -18.96 17.78
C ASP A 99 -7.30 -19.83 16.65
N LYS A 100 -6.66 -20.95 16.99
CA LYS A 100 -5.67 -21.65 16.12
C LYS A 100 -6.31 -22.60 15.11
N ASP A 101 -7.48 -23.14 15.41
CA ASP A 101 -8.08 -24.24 14.63
C ASP A 101 -8.81 -23.74 13.36
N LEU A 102 -9.31 -22.50 13.37
CA LEU A 102 -10.08 -21.93 12.25
C LEU A 102 -9.22 -21.43 11.07
N GLN A 103 -7.89 -21.44 11.20
CA GLN A 103 -6.99 -20.73 10.28
C GLN A 103 -6.17 -21.61 9.35
N LEU A 104 -5.88 -22.84 9.75
CA LEU A 104 -5.14 -23.79 8.92
C LEU A 104 -5.91 -24.16 7.65
N GLU A 105 -7.23 -24.34 7.77
CA GLU A 105 -8.12 -24.65 6.65
C GLU A 105 -8.21 -23.50 5.63
N ARG A 106 -8.14 -22.26 6.13
CA ARG A 106 -8.27 -21.04 5.32
C ARG A 106 -6.98 -20.67 4.58
N GLN A 107 -5.80 -21.12 5.04
CA GLN A 107 -4.52 -20.76 4.44
C GLN A 107 -4.31 -21.43 3.07
N THR A 108 -4.87 -22.62 2.87
CA THR A 108 -4.86 -23.37 1.61
C THR A 108 -5.81 -22.82 0.53
N GLU A 109 -6.86 -22.10 0.92
CA GLU A 109 -7.86 -21.56 -0.02
C GLU A 109 -7.47 -20.16 -0.54
N VAL A 110 -6.60 -19.44 0.19
CA VAL A 110 -6.37 -18.00 0.00
C VAL A 110 -5.22 -17.67 -0.97
N ASP A 111 -4.29 -18.59 -1.25
CA ASP A 111 -3.22 -18.35 -2.23
C ASP A 111 -3.77 -18.01 -3.64
N ASP A 112 -4.97 -18.50 -3.99
CA ASP A 112 -5.65 -18.19 -5.25
C ASP A 112 -6.53 -16.91 -5.20
N GLU A 113 -6.97 -16.49 -4.01
CA GLU A 113 -7.87 -15.33 -3.84
C GLU A 113 -7.10 -14.02 -3.59
N GLN A 114 -5.85 -14.09 -3.14
CA GLN A 114 -5.01 -12.92 -2.86
C GLN A 114 -4.80 -12.01 -4.09
N PHE A 115 -5.02 -12.56 -5.29
CA PHE A 115 -5.06 -11.83 -6.57
C PHE A 115 -6.36 -11.03 -6.79
N ARG A 116 -7.50 -11.42 -6.21
CA ARG A 116 -8.84 -10.82 -6.43
C ARG A 116 -9.21 -9.69 -5.45
N CYS A 117 -8.91 -9.83 -4.16
CA CYS A 117 -9.38 -8.90 -3.12
C CYS A 117 -8.47 -7.68 -2.85
N MET A 118 -7.86 -7.13 -3.90
CA MET A 118 -7.42 -5.73 -3.90
C MET A 118 -8.68 -4.83 -3.98
N TYR A 119 -9.60 -4.94 -3.01
CA TYR A 119 -10.69 -3.99 -2.80
C TYR A 119 -10.10 -2.69 -2.26
N LEU A 120 -9.37 -2.03 -3.15
CA LEU A 120 -8.70 -0.78 -2.91
C LEU A 120 -9.68 0.33 -3.28
N PRO A 121 -10.11 1.16 -2.31
CA PRO A 121 -10.80 2.39 -2.66
C PRO A 121 -9.90 3.18 -3.61
N PHE A 122 -10.51 3.87 -4.58
CA PHE A 122 -9.81 4.69 -5.59
C PHE A 122 -8.63 5.48 -5.00
N TRP A 123 -8.84 6.09 -3.83
CA TRP A 123 -7.85 6.86 -3.10
C TRP A 123 -6.58 6.10 -2.73
N PHE A 124 -6.69 4.84 -2.30
CA PHE A 124 -5.50 4.05 -1.94
C PHE A 124 -4.67 3.70 -3.18
N SER A 125 -5.31 3.38 -4.31
CA SER A 125 -4.58 3.13 -5.57
C SER A 125 -3.92 4.41 -6.08
N PHE A 126 -4.60 5.55 -5.93
CA PHE A 126 -4.08 6.85 -6.33
C PHE A 126 -2.87 7.27 -5.47
N THR A 127 -2.94 7.17 -4.15
CA THR A 127 -1.83 7.52 -3.26
C THR A 127 -0.61 6.62 -3.48
N ASN A 128 -0.82 5.32 -3.75
CA ASN A 128 0.28 4.41 -4.10
C ASN A 128 0.90 4.73 -5.46
N PHE A 129 0.13 5.19 -6.44
CA PHE A 129 0.67 5.64 -7.72
C PHE A 129 1.55 6.89 -7.56
N ILE A 130 1.10 7.87 -6.76
CA ILE A 130 1.91 9.07 -6.43
C ILE A 130 3.16 8.68 -5.65
N ASN A 131 3.04 7.77 -4.69
CA ASN A 131 4.18 7.26 -3.92
C ASN A 131 5.22 6.59 -4.85
N ALA A 132 4.77 5.74 -5.78
CA ALA A 132 5.65 5.13 -6.77
C ALA A 132 6.35 6.18 -7.64
N GLY A 133 5.64 7.23 -8.08
CA GLY A 133 6.24 8.35 -8.82
C GLY A 133 7.34 9.07 -8.04
N ILE A 134 7.14 9.30 -6.73
CA ILE A 134 8.13 9.93 -5.85
C ILE A 134 9.38 9.05 -5.73
N TRP A 135 9.22 7.74 -5.53
CA TRP A 135 10.35 6.81 -5.42
C TRP A 135 11.08 6.58 -6.75
N ILE A 136 10.36 6.64 -7.89
CA ILE A 136 10.98 6.68 -9.22
C ILE A 136 11.83 7.94 -9.35
N ALA A 137 11.30 9.12 -9.03
CA ALA A 137 12.06 10.37 -9.06
C ALA A 137 13.30 10.31 -8.15
N TYR A 138 13.14 9.79 -6.92
CA TYR A 138 14.25 9.57 -6.00
C TYR A 138 15.34 8.66 -6.57
N SER A 139 14.94 7.62 -7.32
CA SER A 139 15.85 6.62 -7.88
C SER A 139 16.62 7.08 -9.11
N VAL A 140 16.21 8.17 -9.79
CA VAL A 140 16.89 8.67 -11.00
C VAL A 140 17.71 9.94 -10.76
N ILE A 141 17.42 10.69 -9.69
CA ILE A 141 18.10 11.96 -9.38
C ILE A 141 19.42 11.70 -8.65
N TYR A 142 20.48 12.43 -9.03
CA TYR A 142 21.86 12.37 -8.50
C TYR A 142 22.60 11.04 -8.71
N LYS A 143 22.00 9.90 -8.36
CA LYS A 143 22.59 8.57 -8.55
C LYS A 143 21.49 7.57 -8.87
N ILE A 144 21.64 6.86 -9.99
CA ILE A 144 20.63 5.91 -10.44
C ILE A 144 20.63 4.67 -9.54
N ASP A 145 19.52 4.42 -8.87
CA ASP A 145 19.24 3.22 -8.08
C ASP A 145 18.29 2.30 -8.87
N VAL A 146 18.86 1.37 -9.64
CA VAL A 146 18.11 0.52 -10.57
C VAL A 146 17.10 -0.37 -9.84
N TYR A 147 17.42 -0.85 -8.64
CA TYR A 147 16.52 -1.73 -7.88
C TYR A 147 15.29 -0.99 -7.39
N VAL A 148 15.48 0.21 -6.82
CA VAL A 148 14.36 1.08 -6.43
C VAL A 148 13.56 1.48 -7.67
N LEU A 149 14.23 1.83 -8.78
CA LEU A 149 13.57 2.23 -10.02
C LEU A 149 12.66 1.12 -10.56
N VAL A 150 13.19 -0.08 -10.77
CA VAL A 150 12.47 -1.20 -11.41
C VAL A 150 11.23 -1.57 -10.59
N VAL A 151 11.38 -1.75 -9.28
CA VAL A 151 10.25 -2.15 -8.43
C VAL A 151 9.14 -1.09 -8.40
N ASN A 152 9.51 0.20 -8.37
CA ASN A 152 8.52 1.27 -8.36
C ASN A 152 7.88 1.51 -9.74
N VAL A 153 8.60 1.29 -10.85
CA VAL A 153 8.00 1.32 -12.20
C VAL A 153 6.95 0.22 -12.36
N VAL A 154 7.28 -1.02 -11.97
CA VAL A 154 6.32 -2.13 -11.99
C VAL A 154 5.11 -1.82 -11.11
N GLY A 155 5.33 -1.30 -9.90
CA GLY A 155 4.27 -0.87 -8.99
C GLY A 155 3.39 0.25 -9.57
N ALA A 156 4.00 1.26 -10.21
CA ALA A 156 3.29 2.36 -10.85
C ALA A 156 2.40 1.87 -12.00
N LEU A 157 2.91 0.98 -12.85
CA LEU A 157 2.12 0.37 -13.94
C LEU A 157 0.93 -0.43 -13.39
N ALA A 158 1.16 -1.26 -12.36
CA ALA A 158 0.09 -2.01 -11.72
C ALA A 158 -0.98 -1.09 -11.09
N CYS A 159 -0.58 0.03 -10.48
CA CYS A 159 -1.51 1.02 -9.93
C CYS A 159 -2.24 1.80 -11.04
N ALA A 160 -1.59 2.11 -12.15
CA ALA A 160 -2.20 2.78 -13.30
C ALA A 160 -3.27 1.89 -13.94
N ILE A 161 -2.97 0.62 -14.19
CA ILE A 161 -3.94 -0.36 -14.72
C ILE A 161 -5.17 -0.42 -13.80
N ARG A 162 -4.95 -0.50 -12.48
CA ARG A 162 -6.05 -0.51 -11.50
C ARG A 162 -6.88 0.76 -11.51
N LEU A 163 -6.26 1.94 -11.57
CA LEU A 163 -6.97 3.22 -11.65
C LEU A 163 -7.82 3.31 -12.92
N ILE A 164 -7.33 2.82 -14.06
CA ILE A 164 -8.09 2.77 -15.31
C ILE A 164 -9.33 1.88 -15.16
N ILE A 165 -9.16 0.67 -14.63
CA ILE A 165 -10.28 -0.28 -14.42
C ILE A 165 -11.35 0.31 -13.48
N LEU A 166 -10.92 0.93 -12.36
CA LEU A 166 -11.81 1.57 -11.41
C LEU A 166 -12.56 2.76 -12.01
N CYS A 167 -11.86 3.60 -12.78
CA CYS A 167 -12.45 4.74 -13.46
C CYS A 167 -13.51 4.28 -14.48
N CYS A 168 -13.18 3.30 -15.33
CA CYS A 168 -14.13 2.73 -16.30
C CYS A 168 -15.37 2.14 -15.62
N SER A 169 -15.19 1.41 -14.51
CA SER A 169 -16.29 0.83 -13.74
C SER A 169 -17.18 1.90 -13.11
N ALA A 170 -16.59 2.95 -12.55
CA ALA A 170 -17.31 4.08 -11.97
C ALA A 170 -18.12 4.84 -13.03
N VAL A 171 -17.53 5.14 -14.19
CA VAL A 171 -18.22 5.79 -15.32
C VAL A 171 -19.39 4.94 -15.81
N ARG A 172 -19.20 3.63 -15.96
CA ARG A 172 -20.28 2.70 -16.34
C ARG A 172 -21.44 2.75 -15.33
N CYS A 173 -21.14 2.75 -14.04
CA CYS A 173 -22.16 2.80 -12.98
C CYS A 173 -22.95 4.13 -13.02
N LEU A 174 -22.27 5.27 -13.23
CA LEU A 174 -22.91 6.59 -13.36
C LEU A 174 -23.80 6.69 -14.61
N LEU A 175 -23.36 6.12 -15.74
CA LEU A 175 -24.14 6.11 -16.98
C LEU A 175 -25.37 5.20 -16.89
N LEU A 176 -25.30 4.11 -16.12
CA LEU A 176 -26.44 3.23 -15.85
C LEU A 176 -27.41 3.85 -14.83
N SER A 177 -26.89 4.52 -13.79
CA SER A 177 -27.70 5.28 -12.81
C SER A 177 -28.57 6.36 -13.49
N LYS A 178 -28.04 7.06 -14.50
CA LYS A 178 -28.81 8.05 -15.28
C LYS A 178 -29.85 7.44 -16.22
N ARG A 179 -29.85 6.13 -16.43
CA ARG A 179 -30.82 5.40 -17.27
C ARG A 179 -31.98 4.78 -16.49
N VAL A 180 -31.92 4.76 -15.16
CA VAL A 180 -33.07 4.42 -14.32
C VAL A 180 -34.01 5.62 -14.31
N VAL A 181 -35.01 5.57 -15.20
CA VAL A 181 -36.16 6.49 -15.21
C VAL A 181 -36.82 6.44 -13.82
N PRO A 182 -37.12 7.58 -13.17
CA PRO A 182 -37.91 7.54 -11.94
C PRO A 182 -39.24 6.85 -12.24
N CYS A 183 -39.57 5.80 -11.49
CA CYS A 183 -40.89 5.16 -11.53
C CYS A 183 -41.96 6.17 -11.08
N SER A 184 -42.42 7.02 -12.00
CA SER A 184 -43.59 7.86 -11.83
C SER A 184 -44.47 7.75 -13.08
N SER A 185 -44.94 6.53 -13.38
CA SER A 185 -46.06 6.29 -14.29
C SER A 185 -46.43 4.81 -14.36
N VAL A 186 -46.77 4.20 -13.21
CA VAL A 186 -47.67 3.04 -13.23
C VAL A 186 -48.99 3.53 -12.66
N PRO A 187 -50.06 3.68 -13.45
CA PRO A 187 -51.37 3.97 -12.91
C PRO A 187 -51.81 2.78 -12.05
N VAL A 188 -52.16 3.06 -10.80
CA VAL A 188 -52.84 2.10 -9.92
C VAL A 188 -54.22 1.88 -10.55
N VAL A 189 -54.43 0.70 -11.12
CA VAL A 189 -55.75 0.18 -11.50
C VAL A 189 -56.32 -0.55 -10.30
#